data_AF-F3QSM2-F1
#
_entry.id   AF-F3QSM2-F1
#
_cell.length_a   1.000
_cell.length_b   1.000
_cell.length_c   1.000
_cell.angle_alpha   90.00
_cell.angle_beta   90.00
_cell.angle_gamma   90.00
#
_symmetry.space_group_name_H-M   'P 1'
#
loop_
_entity.id
_entity.type
_entity.pdbx_description
1 polymer ?
#
loop_
_entity_poly.entity_id
_entity_poly.type
_entity_poly.pdbx_seq_one_letter_code
_entity_poly.pdbx_strand_id
1 'polypeptide(L)'
;MKKYIGTKQIEAEPMTMGDAYEKGLLQAGKVPNENEKSNAGYHVRYQDGYESWSPAEPFEKAYKCADTFIDRLYIEYSDLIEKFEKCATFVDSDKFREVVKDDYPAFLLSLQRDLMGRYLQALSCRINIADNITEDVSIQRMSFGIAIQALKFGLAIRRKGWNGKGLFVIKQVPAHIGSDVIPKMQSLPQSAKDLILSGKGFIDYTSQCLIYNENTGRADSWVPSISDVFAEDWEIVK
;
A
#
# COMPACT_ATOMS: atom_id res chain seq x y z
N MET A 1 -30.61 -1.38 23.11
CA MET A 1 -30.63 -1.68 21.65
C MET A 1 -29.24 -2.15 21.23
N LYS A 2 -29.15 -3.07 20.26
CA LYS A 2 -27.86 -3.51 19.67
C LYS A 2 -27.50 -2.59 18.49
N LYS A 3 -26.21 -2.30 18.31
CA LYS A 3 -25.68 -1.51 17.20
C LYS A 3 -24.99 -2.44 16.20
N TYR A 4 -25.14 -2.17 14.91
CA TYR A 4 -24.54 -2.94 13.82
C TYR A 4 -23.81 -1.99 12.88
N ILE A 5 -22.71 -2.45 12.28
CA ILE A 5 -21.91 -1.71 11.29
C ILE A 5 -21.87 -2.55 10.01
N GLY A 6 -22.07 -1.91 8.87
CA GLY A 6 -21.98 -2.56 7.57
C GLY A 6 -21.57 -1.55 6.49
N THR A 7 -21.07 -2.07 5.37
CA THR A 7 -20.73 -1.30 4.16
C THR A 7 -21.64 -1.73 3.02
N LYS A 8 -21.99 -0.80 2.11
CA LYS A 8 -22.85 -1.05 0.94
C LYS A 8 -22.37 -0.24 -0.26
N GLN A 9 -22.46 -0.81 -1.46
CA GLN A 9 -22.30 -0.12 -2.73
C GLN A 9 -23.65 -0.07 -3.44
N ILE A 10 -23.95 1.07 -4.08
CA ILE A 10 -25.21 1.34 -4.78
C ILE A 10 -24.92 2.03 -6.12
N GLU A 11 -25.91 2.01 -7.02
CA GLU A 11 -25.93 2.84 -8.23
C GLU A 11 -26.78 4.07 -7.97
N ALA A 12 -26.37 5.23 -8.48
CA ALA A 12 -27.15 6.45 -8.35
C ALA A 12 -26.95 7.41 -9.53
N GLU A 13 -28.02 8.12 -9.88
CA GLU A 13 -28.01 9.20 -10.87
C GLU A 13 -28.79 10.43 -10.34
N PRO A 14 -28.39 11.67 -10.66
CA PRO A 14 -29.12 12.86 -10.24
C PRO A 14 -30.57 12.84 -10.72
N MET A 15 -31.50 13.20 -9.84
CA MET A 15 -32.93 13.25 -10.15
C MET A 15 -33.65 14.25 -9.25
N THR A 16 -34.55 15.05 -9.82
CA THR A 16 -35.41 15.94 -9.03
C THR A 16 -36.48 15.16 -8.29
N MET A 17 -36.99 15.69 -7.18
CA MET A 17 -38.07 15.05 -6.44
C MET A 17 -39.37 14.96 -7.25
N GLY A 18 -39.62 15.90 -8.17
CA GLY A 18 -40.75 15.88 -9.09
C GLY A 18 -40.69 14.69 -10.06
N ASP A 19 -39.55 14.51 -10.72
CA ASP A 19 -39.33 13.37 -11.63
C ASP A 19 -39.42 12.03 -10.88
N ALA A 20 -38.90 11.99 -9.65
CA ALA A 20 -38.99 10.82 -8.80
C ALA A 20 -40.43 10.46 -8.41
N TYR A 21 -41.30 11.46 -8.20
CA TYR A 21 -42.71 11.24 -7.95
C TYR A 21 -43.42 10.64 -9.17
N GLU A 22 -43.16 11.18 -10.37
CA GLU A 22 -43.74 10.66 -11.62
C GLU A 22 -43.31 9.21 -11.90
N LYS A 23 -42.09 8.84 -11.49
CA LYS A 23 -41.55 7.47 -11.60
C LYS A 23 -41.94 6.53 -10.44
N GLY A 24 -42.67 7.02 -9.42
CA GLY A 24 -43.06 6.21 -8.26
C GLY A 24 -41.91 5.81 -7.33
N LEU A 25 -40.82 6.58 -7.32
CA LEU A 25 -39.61 6.32 -6.52
C LEU A 25 -39.66 6.93 -5.10
N LEU A 26 -40.72 7.68 -4.79
CA LEU A 26 -40.95 8.23 -3.45
C LEU A 26 -41.61 7.20 -2.52
N GLN A 27 -41.48 7.41 -1.21
CA GLN A 27 -42.19 6.62 -0.21
C GLN A 27 -43.70 6.66 -0.44
N ALA A 28 -44.39 5.53 -0.19
CA ALA A 28 -45.82 5.41 -0.40
C ALA A 28 -46.60 6.54 0.31
N GLY A 29 -47.45 7.24 -0.44
CA GLY A 29 -48.26 8.35 0.05
C GLY A 29 -47.56 9.72 0.07
N LYS A 30 -46.28 9.81 -0.31
CA LYS A 30 -45.55 11.09 -0.40
C LYS A 30 -45.83 11.78 -1.73
N VAL A 31 -46.44 12.97 -1.68
CA VAL A 31 -46.73 13.83 -2.84
C VAL A 31 -45.98 15.16 -2.65
N PRO A 32 -45.04 15.53 -3.55
CA PRO A 32 -44.32 16.80 -3.44
C PRO A 32 -45.24 17.99 -3.75
N ASN A 33 -45.08 19.09 -3.00
CA ASN A 33 -45.64 20.38 -3.39
C ASN A 33 -44.79 21.05 -4.51
N GLU A 34 -45.29 22.14 -5.11
CA GLU A 34 -44.60 22.81 -6.23
C GLU A 34 -43.17 23.25 -5.91
N ASN A 35 -42.90 23.69 -4.68
CA ASN A 35 -41.54 24.08 -4.28
C ASN A 35 -40.63 22.86 -4.06
N GLU A 36 -41.19 21.73 -3.63
CA GLU A 36 -40.41 20.51 -3.39
C GLU A 36 -40.04 19.77 -4.66
N LYS A 37 -40.80 19.93 -5.75
CA LYS A 37 -40.54 19.24 -7.03
C LYS A 37 -39.12 19.52 -7.56
N SER A 38 -38.60 20.73 -7.34
CA SER A 38 -37.26 21.12 -7.78
C SER A 38 -36.14 20.70 -6.82
N ASN A 39 -36.46 20.06 -5.69
CA ASN A 39 -35.45 19.59 -4.75
C ASN A 39 -34.52 18.58 -5.44
N ALA A 40 -33.21 18.85 -5.33
CA ALA A 40 -32.17 17.96 -5.85
C ALA A 40 -32.08 16.68 -5.01
N GLY A 41 -31.83 15.59 -5.69
CA GLY A 41 -31.57 14.30 -5.09
C GLY A 41 -31.06 13.31 -6.11
N TYR A 42 -31.14 12.04 -5.76
CA TYR A 42 -30.62 10.95 -6.55
C TYR A 42 -31.66 9.84 -6.63
N HIS A 43 -31.85 9.31 -7.84
CA HIS A 43 -32.42 7.98 -8.00
C HIS A 43 -31.35 6.98 -7.62
N VAL A 44 -31.69 6.07 -6.70
CA VAL A 44 -30.78 5.09 -6.10
C VAL A 44 -31.30 3.70 -6.37
N ARG A 45 -30.43 2.82 -6.89
CA ARG A 45 -30.67 1.39 -7.05
C ARG A 45 -29.77 0.58 -6.13
N TYR A 46 -30.37 -0.32 -5.36
CA TYR A 46 -29.70 -1.24 -4.45
C TYR A 46 -29.44 -2.60 -5.12
N GLN A 47 -28.55 -3.40 -4.52
CA GLN A 47 -28.15 -4.72 -5.06
C GLN A 47 -29.28 -5.73 -5.16
N ASP A 48 -30.31 -5.62 -4.32
CA ASP A 48 -31.51 -6.46 -4.35
C ASP A 48 -32.53 -6.01 -5.41
N GLY A 49 -32.20 -4.99 -6.21
CA GLY A 49 -33.09 -4.40 -7.20
C GLY A 49 -34.09 -3.40 -6.63
N TYR A 50 -34.07 -3.12 -5.32
CA TYR A 50 -34.88 -2.05 -4.76
C TYR A 50 -34.41 -0.69 -5.32
N GLU A 51 -35.36 0.15 -5.73
CA GLU A 51 -35.09 1.49 -6.25
C GLU A 51 -35.84 2.53 -5.40
N SER A 52 -35.21 3.69 -5.17
CA SER A 52 -35.82 4.78 -4.40
C SER A 52 -35.18 6.12 -4.74
N TRP A 53 -35.80 7.22 -4.32
CA TRP A 53 -35.19 8.54 -4.36
C TRP A 53 -34.63 8.96 -3.00
N SER A 54 -33.41 9.49 -2.99
CA SER A 54 -32.75 10.05 -1.81
C SER A 54 -32.48 11.55 -1.99
N PRO A 55 -32.74 12.40 -0.97
CA PRO A 55 -32.36 13.81 -1.04
C PRO A 55 -30.84 13.98 -1.16
N ALA A 56 -30.38 15.02 -1.85
CA ALA A 56 -28.97 15.20 -2.19
C ALA A 56 -28.05 15.28 -0.95
N GLU A 57 -28.35 16.16 0.00
CA GLU A 57 -27.50 16.38 1.20
C GLU A 57 -27.27 15.09 2.03
N PRO A 58 -28.31 14.34 2.47
CA PRO A 58 -28.08 13.10 3.22
C PRO A 58 -27.43 11.99 2.36
N PHE A 59 -27.67 11.99 1.05
CA PHE A 59 -27.03 11.04 0.13
C PHE A 59 -25.52 11.29 0.04
N GLU A 60 -25.10 12.52 -0.25
CA GLU A 60 -23.69 12.90 -0.40
C GLU A 60 -22.90 12.79 0.91
N LYS A 61 -23.58 12.90 2.06
CA LYS A 61 -22.97 12.62 3.37
C LYS A 61 -22.75 11.14 3.63
N ALA A 62 -23.60 10.27 3.09
CA ALA A 62 -23.58 8.83 3.33
C ALA A 62 -22.76 8.05 2.28
N TYR A 63 -22.68 8.56 1.06
CA TYR A 63 -22.07 7.88 -0.09
C TYR A 63 -21.03 8.78 -0.75
N LYS A 64 -19.95 8.15 -1.23
CA LYS A 64 -18.91 8.80 -2.02
C LYS A 64 -18.94 8.19 -3.42
N CYS A 65 -18.87 9.02 -4.46
CA CYS A 65 -18.82 8.55 -5.84
C CYS A 65 -17.53 7.77 -6.10
N ALA A 66 -17.64 6.56 -6.63
CA ALA A 66 -16.53 5.63 -6.83
C ALA A 66 -16.49 5.11 -8.29
N ASP A 67 -16.78 6.01 -9.23
CA ASP A 67 -16.96 5.72 -10.66
C ASP A 67 -15.66 5.26 -11.32
N THR A 68 -14.55 5.92 -10.99
CA THR A 68 -13.24 5.60 -11.53
C THR A 68 -12.36 4.84 -10.53
N PHE A 69 -11.29 4.23 -11.05
CA PHE A 69 -10.24 3.65 -10.22
C PHE A 69 -9.64 4.68 -9.25
N ILE A 70 -9.45 5.92 -9.71
CA ILE A 70 -8.81 6.95 -8.90
C ILE A 70 -9.74 7.47 -7.80
N ASP A 71 -11.05 7.56 -8.05
CA ASP A 71 -12.04 7.90 -7.03
C ASP A 71 -11.97 6.93 -5.84
N ARG A 72 -11.81 5.63 -6.13
CA ARG A 72 -11.67 4.61 -5.09
C ARG A 72 -10.41 4.80 -4.26
N LEU A 73 -9.30 5.19 -4.89
CA LEU A 73 -8.06 5.49 -4.16
C LEU A 73 -8.23 6.72 -3.26
N TYR A 74 -8.87 7.78 -3.76
CA TYR A 74 -9.15 8.99 -2.97
C TYR A 74 -10.08 8.69 -1.80
N ILE A 75 -11.15 7.93 -2.02
CA ILE A 75 -12.07 7.49 -0.95
C ILE A 75 -11.30 6.72 0.12
N GLU A 76 -10.51 5.73 -0.28
CA GLU A 76 -9.73 4.90 0.63
C GLU A 76 -8.69 5.72 1.41
N TYR A 77 -8.01 6.66 0.73
CA TYR A 77 -7.08 7.58 1.36
C TYR A 77 -7.77 8.47 2.41
N SER A 78 -8.91 9.07 2.06
CA SER A 78 -9.70 9.91 2.98
C SER A 78 -10.21 9.12 4.20
N ASP A 79 -10.66 7.88 4.01
CA ASP A 79 -11.14 7.04 5.11
C ASP A 79 -10.00 6.60 6.04
N LEU A 80 -8.83 6.34 5.47
CA LEU A 80 -7.65 5.93 6.23
C LEU A 80 -7.01 7.11 6.95
N ILE A 81 -6.94 8.29 6.34
CA ILE A 81 -6.28 9.45 6.95
C ILE A 81 -7.02 9.93 8.19
N GLU A 82 -8.35 9.91 8.18
CA GLU A 82 -9.14 10.25 9.38
C GLU A 82 -8.84 9.29 10.54
N LYS A 83 -8.73 7.98 10.26
CA LYS A 83 -8.38 6.96 11.28
C LYS A 83 -6.95 7.13 11.76
N PHE A 84 -6.02 7.38 10.83
CA PHE A 84 -4.62 7.63 11.12
C PHE A 84 -4.45 8.85 12.02
N GLU A 85 -5.03 10.00 11.67
CA GLU A 85 -4.91 11.26 12.41
C GLU A 85 -5.44 11.13 13.84
N LYS A 86 -6.61 10.50 14.02
CA LYS A 86 -7.17 10.21 15.36
C LYS A 86 -6.24 9.33 16.18
N CYS A 87 -5.68 8.29 15.57
CA CYS A 87 -4.75 7.37 16.24
C CYS A 87 -3.43 8.08 16.58
N ALA A 88 -2.84 8.78 15.61
CA ALA A 88 -1.59 9.53 15.76
C ALA A 88 -1.71 10.62 16.83
N THR A 89 -2.83 11.37 16.86
CA THR A 89 -3.09 12.39 17.89
C THR A 89 -3.00 11.82 19.30
N PHE A 90 -3.46 10.59 19.51
CA PHE A 90 -3.36 9.93 20.81
C PHE A 90 -1.98 9.32 21.06
N VAL A 91 -1.48 8.51 20.11
CA VAL A 91 -0.21 7.77 20.24
C VAL A 91 1.00 8.69 20.36
N ASP A 92 1.01 9.79 19.61
CA ASP A 92 2.12 10.74 19.58
C ASP A 92 2.03 11.78 20.72
N SER A 93 1.03 11.66 21.62
CA SER A 93 0.85 12.55 22.77
C SER A 93 1.52 12.03 24.05
N ASP A 94 1.84 12.95 24.96
CA ASP A 94 2.43 12.62 26.27
C ASP A 94 1.53 11.70 27.13
N LYS A 95 0.21 11.69 26.86
CA LYS A 95 -0.78 10.88 27.60
C LYS A 95 -0.76 9.40 27.21
N PHE A 96 -0.12 9.04 26.10
CA PHE A 96 -0.21 7.69 25.55
C PHE A 96 0.20 6.63 26.58
N ARG A 97 1.37 6.80 27.21
CA ARG A 97 1.91 5.87 28.21
C ARG A 97 1.30 6.04 29.61
N GLU A 98 0.62 7.14 29.87
CA GLU A 98 -0.18 7.30 31.09
C GLU A 98 -1.44 6.41 31.06
N VAL A 99 -2.06 6.30 29.86
CA VAL A 99 -3.29 5.54 29.63
C VAL A 99 -2.99 4.07 29.31
N VAL A 100 -2.08 3.79 28.38
CA VAL A 100 -1.71 2.43 27.95
C VAL A 100 -0.39 2.04 28.59
N LYS A 101 -0.48 1.45 29.79
CA LYS A 101 0.69 1.14 30.63
C LYS A 101 1.43 -0.12 30.20
N ASP A 102 0.70 -1.15 29.79
CA ASP A 102 1.29 -2.41 29.37
C ASP A 102 2.08 -2.23 28.06
N ASP A 103 3.28 -2.79 27.99
CA ASP A 103 4.20 -2.57 26.87
C ASP A 103 3.68 -3.14 25.56
N TYR A 104 3.12 -4.36 25.59
CA TYR A 104 2.68 -5.02 24.36
C TYR A 104 1.44 -4.34 23.73
N PRO A 105 0.37 -4.00 24.48
CA PRO A 105 -0.73 -3.21 23.94
C PRO A 105 -0.30 -1.84 23.41
N ALA A 106 0.65 -1.16 24.07
CA ALA A 106 1.18 0.09 23.57
C ALA A 106 1.95 -0.10 22.27
N PHE A 107 2.84 -1.10 22.21
CA PHE A 107 3.53 -1.45 20.97
C PHE A 107 2.54 -1.73 19.82
N LEU A 108 1.47 -2.49 20.07
CA LEU A 108 0.47 -2.77 19.04
C LEU A 108 -0.22 -1.50 18.52
N LEU A 109 -0.53 -0.54 19.40
CA LEU A 109 -1.15 0.72 18.99
C LEU A 109 -0.18 1.63 18.23
N SER A 110 1.08 1.70 18.67
CA SER A 110 2.15 2.40 17.95
C SER A 110 2.41 1.77 16.58
N LEU A 111 2.41 0.44 16.50
CA LEU A 111 2.54 -0.30 15.24
C LEU A 111 1.35 -0.05 14.33
N GLN A 112 0.13 -0.04 14.86
CA GLN A 112 -1.08 0.29 14.09
C GLN A 112 -0.95 1.69 13.46
N ARG A 113 -0.53 2.67 14.25
CA ARG A 113 -0.27 4.04 13.77
C ARG A 113 0.77 4.07 12.65
N ASP A 114 1.91 3.40 12.83
CA ASP A 114 2.96 3.36 11.80
C ASP A 114 2.48 2.69 10.52
N LEU A 115 1.84 1.51 10.62
CA LEU A 115 1.32 0.76 9.47
C LEU A 115 0.26 1.55 8.69
N MET A 116 -0.64 2.28 9.37
CA MET A 116 -1.60 3.17 8.70
C MET A 116 -0.87 4.30 7.96
N GLY A 117 0.17 4.91 8.55
CA GLY A 117 0.98 5.93 7.89
C GLY A 117 1.71 5.39 6.66
N ARG A 118 2.28 4.18 6.74
CA ARG A 118 2.91 3.50 5.58
C ARG A 118 1.89 3.18 4.51
N TYR A 119 0.68 2.79 4.90
CA TYR A 119 -0.39 2.55 3.94
C TYR A 119 -0.83 3.84 3.24
N LEU A 120 -1.01 4.95 3.97
CA LEU A 120 -1.28 6.27 3.38
C LEU A 120 -0.22 6.69 2.38
N GLN A 121 1.06 6.48 2.69
CA GLN A 121 2.16 6.81 1.77
C GLN A 121 2.08 6.00 0.49
N ALA A 122 1.80 4.69 0.58
CA ALA A 122 1.62 3.84 -0.59
C ALA A 122 0.39 4.29 -1.44
N LEU A 123 -0.72 4.66 -0.79
CA LEU A 123 -1.90 5.21 -1.49
C LEU A 123 -1.57 6.54 -2.18
N SER A 124 -0.90 7.45 -1.49
CA SER A 124 -0.49 8.74 -2.06
C SER A 124 0.40 8.56 -3.30
N CYS A 125 1.41 7.68 -3.25
CA CYS A 125 2.21 7.37 -4.43
C CYS A 125 1.36 6.79 -5.57
N ARG A 126 0.40 5.90 -5.28
CA ARG A 126 -0.49 5.31 -6.31
C ARG A 126 -1.42 6.36 -6.93
N ILE A 127 -1.95 7.28 -6.13
CA ILE A 127 -2.78 8.41 -6.58
C ILE A 127 -1.95 9.30 -7.50
N ASN A 128 -0.77 9.75 -7.05
CA ASN A 128 0.11 10.59 -7.84
C ASN A 128 0.45 9.94 -9.20
N ILE A 129 0.78 8.65 -9.21
CA ILE A 129 1.04 7.91 -10.45
C ILE A 129 -0.21 7.87 -11.36
N ALA A 130 -1.39 7.64 -10.79
CA ALA A 130 -2.64 7.61 -11.54
C ALA A 130 -3.00 9.00 -12.13
N ASP A 131 -2.65 10.07 -11.43
CA ASP A 131 -2.81 11.46 -11.88
C ASP A 131 -1.68 11.95 -12.81
N ASN A 132 -0.75 11.07 -13.19
CA ASN A 132 0.45 11.40 -13.98
C ASN A 132 1.36 12.46 -13.32
N ILE A 133 1.32 12.58 -11.99
CA ILE A 133 2.26 13.36 -11.21
C ILE A 133 3.54 12.54 -11.06
N THR A 134 4.69 13.12 -11.43
CA THR A 134 6.00 12.44 -11.38
C THR A 134 6.79 12.72 -10.10
N GLU A 135 6.37 13.74 -9.34
CA GLU A 135 6.93 14.09 -8.04
C GLU A 135 6.30 13.23 -6.93
N ASP A 136 7.06 12.94 -5.88
CA ASP A 136 6.58 12.19 -4.70
C ASP A 136 5.97 10.80 -4.97
N VAL A 137 6.31 10.16 -6.08
CA VAL A 137 5.86 8.81 -6.46
C VAL A 137 6.69 7.67 -5.83
N SER A 138 7.51 7.97 -4.84
CA SER A 138 8.34 6.97 -4.15
C SER A 138 8.16 7.03 -2.65
N ILE A 139 8.12 5.86 -2.02
CA ILE A 139 8.10 5.71 -0.57
C ILE A 139 9.39 6.31 0.00
N GLN A 140 9.24 7.42 0.71
CA GLN A 140 10.32 8.10 1.40
C GLN A 140 10.59 7.44 2.75
N ARG A 141 11.86 7.48 3.19
CA ARG A 141 12.30 6.98 4.51
C ARG A 141 11.84 5.53 4.74
N MET A 142 12.19 4.65 3.81
CA MET A 142 11.83 3.23 3.95
C MET A 142 12.59 2.64 5.13
N SER A 143 11.87 1.90 5.98
CA SER A 143 12.52 1.02 6.95
C SER A 143 13.18 -0.15 6.21
N PHE A 144 14.10 -0.82 6.90
CA PHE A 144 14.69 -2.06 6.39
C PHE A 144 13.62 -3.09 5.97
N GLY A 145 12.51 -3.19 6.72
CA GLY A 145 11.40 -4.10 6.39
C GLY A 145 10.78 -3.82 5.02
N ILE A 146 10.53 -2.54 4.68
CA ILE A 146 10.02 -2.15 3.36
C ILE A 146 11.09 -2.40 2.29
N ALA A 147 12.37 -2.15 2.60
CA ALA A 147 13.48 -2.42 1.69
C ALA A 147 13.58 -3.92 1.33
N ILE A 148 13.37 -4.82 2.30
CA ILE A 148 13.26 -6.26 2.04
C ILE A 148 12.07 -6.60 1.15
N GLN A 149 10.92 -5.93 1.28
CA GLN A 149 9.79 -6.14 0.37
C GLN A 149 10.15 -5.73 -1.06
N ALA A 150 10.84 -4.60 -1.23
CA ALA A 150 11.33 -4.16 -2.54
C ALA A 150 12.31 -5.18 -3.16
N LEU A 151 13.26 -5.70 -2.37
CA LEU A 151 14.16 -6.77 -2.81
C LEU A 151 13.43 -8.06 -3.20
N LYS A 152 12.41 -8.47 -2.43
CA LYS A 152 11.58 -9.63 -2.77
C LYS A 152 10.82 -9.41 -4.09
N PHE A 153 10.42 -8.18 -4.38
CA PHE A 153 9.79 -7.79 -5.64
C PHE A 153 10.79 -7.70 -6.82
N GLY A 154 12.10 -7.79 -6.55
CA GLY A 154 13.16 -7.72 -7.57
C GLY A 154 13.70 -6.32 -7.82
N LEU A 155 13.35 -5.34 -6.98
CA LEU A 155 13.87 -3.98 -7.07
C LEU A 155 15.22 -3.88 -6.36
N ALA A 156 16.09 -3.01 -6.87
CA ALA A 156 17.33 -2.64 -6.21
C ALA A 156 17.07 -1.60 -5.11
N ILE A 157 17.78 -1.71 -3.99
CA ILE A 157 17.67 -0.77 -2.86
C ILE A 157 19.02 -0.16 -2.52
N ARG A 158 19.03 1.01 -1.89
CA ARG A 158 20.23 1.57 -1.26
C ARG A 158 19.87 2.41 -0.04
N ARG A 159 20.88 2.67 0.80
CA ARG A 159 20.80 3.70 1.84
C ARG A 159 20.92 5.08 1.19
N LYS A 160 20.18 6.07 1.67
CA LYS A 160 20.34 7.48 1.24
C LYS A 160 21.77 7.97 1.44
N GLY A 161 22.42 7.57 2.53
CA GLY A 161 23.85 7.89 2.79
C GLY A 161 24.86 7.24 1.83
N TRP A 162 24.41 6.36 0.93
CA TRP A 162 25.21 5.78 -0.14
C TRP A 162 24.98 6.46 -1.49
N ASN A 163 24.02 7.38 -1.58
CA ASN A 163 23.81 8.16 -2.79
C ASN A 163 25.10 8.91 -3.17
N GLY A 164 25.52 8.78 -4.43
CA GLY A 164 26.80 9.28 -4.94
C GLY A 164 28.03 8.40 -4.66
N LYS A 165 27.91 7.30 -3.91
CA LYS A 165 28.98 6.30 -3.72
C LYS A 165 28.89 5.12 -4.69
N GLY A 166 27.82 5.08 -5.49
CA GLY A 166 27.56 4.02 -6.47
C GLY A 166 27.19 2.67 -5.88
N LEU A 167 26.81 2.62 -4.60
CA LEU A 167 26.50 1.38 -3.89
C LEU A 167 24.98 1.12 -3.85
N PHE A 168 24.59 -0.09 -4.25
CA PHE A 168 23.22 -0.58 -4.08
C PHE A 168 23.18 -2.09 -3.88
N VAL A 169 22.05 -2.58 -3.40
CA VAL A 169 21.80 -3.99 -3.12
C VAL A 169 20.77 -4.55 -4.08
N ILE A 170 21.03 -5.76 -4.57
CA ILE A 170 20.09 -6.54 -5.38
C ILE A 170 19.93 -7.93 -4.77
N LYS A 171 18.71 -8.47 -4.85
CA LYS A 171 18.43 -9.86 -4.52
C LYS A 171 18.67 -10.70 -5.77
N GLN A 172 19.50 -11.73 -5.66
CA GLN A 172 19.71 -12.66 -6.76
C GLN A 172 18.47 -13.53 -6.97
N VAL A 173 18.21 -13.86 -8.24
CA VAL A 173 17.22 -14.85 -8.63
C VAL A 173 17.76 -16.23 -8.24
N PRO A 174 16.98 -17.07 -7.54
CA PRO A 174 17.40 -18.43 -7.25
C PRO A 174 17.76 -19.17 -8.53
N ALA A 175 18.86 -19.92 -8.51
CA ALA A 175 19.37 -20.58 -9.70
C ALA A 175 19.89 -21.98 -9.37
N HIS A 176 19.55 -22.94 -10.23
CA HIS A 176 20.09 -24.29 -10.22
C HIS A 176 21.19 -24.39 -11.27
N ILE A 177 22.42 -24.64 -10.82
CA ILE A 177 23.58 -24.75 -11.69
C ILE A 177 23.99 -26.22 -11.77
N GLY A 178 23.73 -26.83 -12.91
CA GLY A 178 24.01 -28.25 -13.17
C GLY A 178 25.46 -28.54 -13.57
N SER A 179 25.75 -29.83 -13.72
CA SER A 179 27.07 -30.37 -14.07
C SER A 179 27.59 -29.94 -15.46
N ASP A 180 26.71 -29.44 -16.32
CA ASP A 180 27.05 -28.91 -17.65
C ASP A 180 27.60 -27.46 -17.60
N VAL A 181 27.27 -26.73 -16.53
CA VAL A 181 27.69 -25.35 -16.29
C VAL A 181 28.88 -25.28 -15.32
N ILE A 182 28.89 -26.08 -14.24
CA ILE A 182 29.93 -26.05 -13.20
C ILE A 182 31.37 -26.06 -13.75
N PRO A 183 31.75 -26.93 -14.72
CA PRO A 183 33.10 -26.93 -15.28
C PRO A 183 33.52 -25.58 -15.88
N LYS A 184 32.56 -24.84 -16.44
CA LYS A 184 32.76 -23.57 -17.17
C LYS A 184 32.77 -22.35 -16.24
N MET A 185 32.42 -22.50 -14.97
CA MET A 185 32.38 -21.38 -14.02
C MET A 185 33.77 -20.82 -13.78
N GLN A 186 33.95 -19.51 -13.98
CA GLN A 186 35.19 -18.80 -13.63
C GLN A 186 35.26 -18.43 -12.15
N SER A 187 34.12 -18.47 -11.45
CA SER A 187 33.98 -18.09 -10.05
C SER A 187 34.41 -19.19 -9.05
N LEU A 188 34.84 -20.36 -9.52
CA LEU A 188 35.28 -21.47 -8.68
C LEU A 188 36.64 -22.03 -9.13
N PRO A 189 37.56 -22.35 -8.19
CA PRO A 189 38.78 -23.09 -8.50
C PRO A 189 38.46 -24.55 -8.89
N GLN A 190 39.38 -25.18 -9.63
CA GLN A 190 39.17 -26.56 -10.12
C GLN A 190 38.89 -27.56 -9.00
N SER A 191 39.62 -27.48 -7.89
CA SER A 191 39.42 -28.37 -6.73
C SER A 191 38.01 -28.30 -6.15
N ALA A 192 37.38 -27.12 -6.14
CA ALA A 192 36.00 -26.97 -5.68
C ALA A 192 35.00 -27.59 -6.67
N LYS A 193 35.23 -27.42 -7.99
CA LYS A 193 34.40 -28.03 -9.02
C LYS A 193 34.42 -29.55 -8.90
N ASP A 194 35.60 -30.15 -8.72
CA ASP A 194 35.77 -31.61 -8.60
C ASP A 194 35.01 -32.16 -7.38
N LEU A 195 35.07 -31.47 -6.23
CA LEU A 195 34.33 -31.83 -5.02
C LEU A 195 32.81 -31.76 -5.21
N ILE A 196 32.31 -30.72 -5.88
CA ILE A 196 30.86 -30.56 -6.12
C ILE A 196 30.35 -31.61 -7.11
N LEU A 197 31.10 -31.86 -8.19
CA LEU A 197 30.74 -32.81 -9.23
C LEU A 197 30.79 -34.26 -8.74
N SER A 198 31.74 -34.62 -7.87
CA SER A 198 31.78 -35.94 -7.23
C SER A 198 30.70 -36.12 -6.17
N GLY A 199 30.19 -35.02 -5.60
CA GLY A 199 29.09 -35.01 -4.65
C GLY A 199 27.72 -35.08 -5.34
N LYS A 200 26.95 -34.00 -5.23
CA LYS A 200 25.57 -33.93 -5.79
C LYS A 200 25.54 -33.55 -7.27
N GLY A 201 26.60 -32.99 -7.82
CA GLY A 201 26.67 -32.60 -9.23
C GLY A 201 26.01 -31.27 -9.58
N PHE A 202 25.53 -30.50 -8.60
CA PHE A 202 24.88 -29.21 -8.83
C PHE A 202 25.14 -28.20 -7.70
N ILE A 203 24.85 -26.92 -7.96
CA ILE A 203 24.83 -25.82 -6.98
C ILE A 203 23.46 -25.15 -7.03
N ASP A 204 22.77 -25.07 -5.90
CA ASP A 204 21.57 -24.25 -5.76
C ASP A 204 21.91 -22.94 -5.05
N TYR A 205 21.76 -21.83 -5.77
CA TYR A 205 21.82 -20.51 -5.17
C TYR A 205 20.44 -20.14 -4.61
N THR A 206 20.35 -20.01 -3.29
CA THR A 206 19.11 -19.67 -2.58
C THR A 206 19.31 -18.43 -1.74
N SER A 207 18.37 -17.48 -1.81
CA SER A 207 18.29 -16.34 -0.88
C SER A 207 19.54 -15.46 -0.78
N GLN A 208 20.25 -15.27 -1.89
CA GLN A 208 21.46 -14.43 -1.92
C GLN A 208 21.13 -12.97 -2.29
N CYS A 209 21.87 -12.05 -1.69
CA CYS A 209 21.89 -10.64 -2.05
C CYS A 209 23.33 -10.19 -2.30
N LEU A 210 23.50 -9.31 -3.28
CA LEU A 210 24.78 -8.70 -3.61
C LEU A 210 24.72 -7.22 -3.30
N ILE A 211 25.82 -6.67 -2.78
CA ILE A 211 26.08 -5.24 -2.83
C ILE A 211 26.97 -4.98 -4.04
N TYR A 212 26.50 -4.11 -4.93
CA TYR A 212 27.18 -3.76 -6.17
C TYR A 212 27.67 -2.33 -6.10
N ASN A 213 28.89 -2.11 -6.58
CA ASN A 213 29.46 -0.78 -6.78
C ASN A 213 29.52 -0.47 -8.27
N GLU A 214 28.64 0.41 -8.75
CA GLU A 214 28.56 0.77 -10.18
C GLU A 214 29.79 1.54 -10.68
N ASN A 215 30.51 2.21 -9.79
CA ASN A 215 31.72 2.95 -10.16
C ASN A 215 32.93 2.03 -10.42
N THR A 216 32.91 0.80 -9.89
CA THR A 216 34.03 -0.15 -10.02
C THR A 216 33.66 -1.46 -10.68
N GLY A 217 32.36 -1.76 -10.85
CA GLY A 217 31.87 -3.05 -11.31
C GLY A 217 31.97 -4.18 -10.28
N ARG A 218 32.36 -3.86 -9.04
CA ARG A 218 32.56 -4.87 -7.99
C ARG A 218 31.21 -5.32 -7.41
N ALA A 219 30.99 -6.62 -7.39
CA ALA A 219 29.89 -7.26 -6.68
C ALA A 219 30.45 -8.05 -5.49
N ASP A 220 29.99 -7.74 -4.28
CA ASP A 220 30.32 -8.51 -3.08
C ASP A 220 29.04 -9.08 -2.45
N SER A 221 29.20 -10.08 -1.59
CA SER A 221 28.11 -10.58 -0.76
C SER A 221 27.60 -9.46 0.17
N TRP A 222 26.30 -9.24 0.20
CA TRP A 222 25.71 -8.32 1.16
C TRP A 222 25.17 -9.07 2.38
N VAL A 223 25.70 -8.70 3.54
CA VAL A 223 25.17 -9.10 4.84
C VAL A 223 24.77 -7.80 5.56
N PRO A 224 23.47 -7.58 5.84
CA PRO A 224 23.04 -6.36 6.51
C PRO A 224 23.61 -6.31 7.93
N SER A 225 24.25 -5.20 8.27
CA SER A 225 24.66 -4.92 9.64
C SER A 225 23.45 -4.58 10.51
N ILE A 226 23.60 -4.58 11.84
CA ILE A 226 22.52 -4.11 12.71
C ILE A 226 22.16 -2.63 12.46
N SER A 227 23.14 -1.83 12.05
CA SER A 227 22.95 -0.43 11.62
C SER A 227 22.16 -0.31 10.30
N ASP A 228 22.16 -1.35 9.47
CA ASP A 228 21.33 -1.43 8.27
C ASP A 228 19.90 -1.82 8.61
N VAL A 229 19.73 -2.73 9.57
CA VAL A 229 18.42 -3.19 10.05
C VAL A 229 17.65 -2.07 10.72
N PHE A 230 18.30 -1.24 11.53
CA PHE A 230 17.65 -0.11 12.22
C PHE A 230 17.58 1.18 11.39
N ALA A 231 17.99 1.13 10.13
CA ALA A 231 17.94 2.28 9.27
C ALA A 231 16.54 2.55 8.72
N GLU A 232 16.24 3.84 8.60
CA GLU A 232 14.98 4.36 8.05
C GLU A 232 15.21 5.25 6.82
N ASP A 233 16.39 5.19 6.21
CA ASP A 233 16.77 5.96 5.03
C ASP A 233 16.97 5.06 3.80
N TRP A 234 16.32 3.91 3.74
CA TRP A 234 16.33 3.09 2.54
C TRP A 234 15.51 3.75 1.42
N GLU A 235 15.95 3.53 0.19
CA GLU A 235 15.29 3.99 -1.02
C GLU A 235 15.46 2.95 -2.14
N ILE A 236 14.51 2.94 -3.09
CA ILE A 236 14.62 2.16 -4.33
C ILE A 236 15.54 2.89 -5.30
N VAL A 237 16.44 2.16 -5.95
CA VAL A 237 17.25 2.70 -7.05
C VAL A 237 16.38 2.80 -8.30
N LYS A 238 16.36 3.99 -8.92
CA LYS A 238 15.62 4.28 -10.15
C LYS A 238 16.53 4.13 -11.37
#